data_AF-A0A2K3KNU8-F1
#
_entry.id   AF-A0A2K3KNU8-F1
#
_cell.length_a   1.000
_cell.length_b   1.000
_cell.length_c   1.000
_cell.angle_alpha   90.00
_cell.angle_beta   90.00
_cell.angle_gamma   90.00
#
_symmetry.space_group_name_H-M   'P 1'
#
loop_
_entity.id
_entity.type
_entity.pdbx_description
1 polymer ?
#
loop_
_entity_poly.entity_id
_entity_poly.type
_entity_poly.pdbx_seq_one_letter_code
_entity_poly.pdbx_strand_id
1 'polypeptide(L)'
;MPDGYSSNLARCADVNTGRLRGMKSHDSHVLMERLLPIAFCSLPNHVLNPLSEVSQFFKDLCASTLRKDELVKMDQNIPVILCKLEQVFPPGFFDSMEHVSVHLAYEAMLGGPVQYRWMYPFERLMGEYKRTVKNKARVEGSICASYLHRETSHFCSHYFTHLMLTPKKKILDERCRDAVSGSSCDD
;
A
#
# COMPACT_ATOMS: atom_id res chain seq x y z
N MET A 1 -1.14 12.18 -5.76
CA MET A 1 -0.60 10.82 -5.58
C MET A 1 -0.78 10.07 -6.89
N PRO A 2 0.16 9.21 -7.31
CA PRO A 2 -0.02 8.36 -8.49
C PRO A 2 -1.26 7.47 -8.35
N ASP A 3 -1.91 7.12 -9.45
CA ASP A 3 -3.06 6.21 -9.44
C ASP A 3 -2.68 4.86 -8.83
N GLY A 4 -3.50 4.37 -7.89
CA GLY A 4 -3.28 3.10 -7.19
C GLY A 4 -2.28 3.15 -6.02
N TYR A 5 -1.80 4.34 -5.63
CA TYR A 5 -0.90 4.54 -4.49
C TYR A 5 -1.58 4.26 -3.14
N SER A 6 -2.78 4.78 -2.93
CA SER A 6 -3.66 4.47 -1.79
C SER A 6 -5.11 4.41 -2.27
N SER A 7 -5.99 3.79 -1.48
CA SER A 7 -7.42 3.97 -1.67
C SER A 7 -7.87 5.38 -1.25
N ASN A 8 -9.15 5.68 -1.46
CA ASN A 8 -9.73 6.95 -0.99
C ASN A 8 -9.85 6.95 0.55
N LEU A 9 -8.79 7.42 1.21
CA LEU A 9 -8.67 7.48 2.67
C LEU A 9 -9.78 8.29 3.36
N ALA A 10 -10.42 9.23 2.65
CA ALA A 10 -11.55 9.97 3.21
C ALA A 10 -12.73 9.04 3.56
N ARG A 11 -12.89 7.92 2.83
CA ARG A 11 -13.91 6.91 3.16
C ARG A 11 -13.59 6.12 4.42
N CYS A 12 -12.33 6.13 4.86
CA CYS A 12 -11.87 5.45 6.06
C CYS A 12 -11.97 6.33 7.31
N ALA A 13 -12.19 7.64 7.16
CA ALA A 13 -12.22 8.58 8.27
C ALA A 13 -13.66 8.90 8.68
N ASP A 14 -13.99 8.59 9.93
CA ASP A 14 -15.20 9.08 10.58
C ASP A 14 -14.85 10.31 11.42
N VAL A 15 -15.16 11.49 10.89
CA VAL A 15 -14.86 12.78 11.52
C VAL A 15 -15.69 13.00 12.78
N ASN A 16 -16.91 12.44 12.85
CA ASN A 16 -17.79 12.62 13.99
C ASN A 16 -17.29 11.86 15.21
N THR A 17 -16.73 10.66 15.00
CA THR A 17 -16.18 9.84 16.10
C THR A 17 -14.67 9.97 16.27
N GLY A 18 -13.98 10.64 15.35
CA GLY A 18 -12.52 10.78 15.34
C GLY A 18 -11.80 9.44 15.10
N ARG A 19 -12.43 8.50 14.39
CA ARG A 19 -11.90 7.14 14.18
C ARG A 19 -11.58 6.86 12.73
N LEU A 20 -10.51 6.11 12.52
CA LEU A 20 -10.20 5.49 11.23
C LEU A 20 -10.72 4.05 11.21
N ARG A 21 -11.46 3.67 10.17
CA ARG A 21 -12.02 2.33 9.98
C ARG A 21 -11.91 1.88 8.52
N GLY A 22 -11.84 0.58 8.29
CA GLY A 22 -11.88 0.00 6.95
C GLY A 22 -10.64 0.27 6.09
N MET A 23 -9.52 0.70 6.70
CA MET A 23 -8.24 0.81 6.01
C MET A 23 -7.71 -0.58 5.65
N LYS A 24 -7.20 -0.73 4.44
CA LYS A 24 -6.45 -1.93 4.05
C LYS A 24 -4.98 -1.75 4.48
N SER A 25 -4.23 -2.85 4.49
CA SER A 25 -2.80 -2.87 4.82
C SER A 25 -1.99 -1.77 4.11
N HIS A 26 -2.15 -1.64 2.79
CA HIS A 26 -1.45 -0.59 2.01
C HIS A 26 -1.85 0.85 2.39
N ASP A 27 -3.10 1.09 2.79
CA ASP A 27 -3.55 2.40 3.24
C ASP A 27 -2.89 2.76 4.58
N SER A 28 -2.77 1.78 5.48
CA SER A 28 -2.04 1.92 6.74
C SER A 28 -0.57 2.22 6.53
N HIS A 29 0.07 1.56 5.55
CA HIS A 29 1.47 1.87 5.19
C HIS A 29 1.64 3.31 4.71
N VAL A 30 0.76 3.77 3.81
CA VAL A 30 0.79 5.17 3.35
C VAL A 30 0.56 6.15 4.50
N LEU A 31 -0.33 5.80 5.44
CA LEU A 31 -0.55 6.59 6.65
C LEU A 31 0.75 6.70 7.46
N MET A 32 1.37 5.57 7.80
CA MET A 32 2.61 5.52 8.60
C MET A 32 3.78 6.23 7.92
N GLU A 33 4.00 5.99 6.63
CA GLU A 33 5.17 6.53 5.90
C GLU A 33 5.08 8.01 5.54
N ARG A 34 3.86 8.55 5.39
CA ARG A 34 3.68 9.88 4.76
C ARG A 34 2.69 10.79 5.46
N LEU A 35 1.58 10.25 5.95
CA LEU A 35 0.48 11.08 6.42
C LEU A 35 0.48 11.26 7.94
N LEU A 36 1.18 10.42 8.69
CA LEU A 36 1.25 10.50 10.15
C LEU A 36 1.69 11.90 10.65
N PRO A 37 2.76 12.53 10.12
CA PRO A 37 3.16 13.87 10.56
C PRO A 37 2.16 14.96 10.14
N ILE A 38 1.49 14.74 9.02
CA ILE A 38 0.52 15.70 8.46
C ILE A 38 -0.79 15.63 9.23
N ALA A 39 -1.27 14.43 9.54
CA ALA A 39 -2.50 14.17 10.27
C ALA A 39 -2.45 14.75 11.69
N PHE A 40 -1.26 14.81 12.28
CA PHE A 40 -1.04 15.29 13.64
C PHE A 40 -0.28 16.63 13.70
N CYS A 41 -0.22 17.39 12.59
CA CYS A 41 0.58 18.61 12.50
C CYS A 41 0.15 19.73 13.47
N SER A 42 -1.08 19.66 14.01
CA SER A 42 -1.58 20.58 15.02
C SER A 42 -1.16 20.22 16.44
N LEU A 43 -0.48 19.09 16.67
CA LEU A 43 0.02 18.69 17.99
C LEU A 43 1.30 19.47 18.35
N PRO A 44 1.60 19.63 19.65
CA PRO A 44 2.85 20.24 20.10
C PRO A 44 4.09 19.51 19.55
N ASN A 45 5.17 20.26 19.32
CA ASN A 45 6.42 19.71 18.75
C ASN A 45 6.98 18.51 19.53
N HIS A 46 6.81 18.48 20.85
CA HIS A 46 7.29 17.35 21.66
C HIS A 46 6.55 16.03 21.36
N VAL A 47 5.32 16.10 20.83
CA VAL A 47 4.53 14.94 20.36
C VAL A 47 4.73 14.70 18.87
N LEU A 48 4.76 15.77 18.07
CA LEU A 48 4.89 15.69 16.63
C LEU A 48 6.27 15.16 16.19
N ASN A 49 7.34 15.51 16.90
CA ASN A 49 8.70 15.10 16.52
C ASN A 49 8.88 13.56 16.58
N PRO A 50 8.53 12.85 17.68
CA PRO A 50 8.58 11.39 17.70
C PRO A 50 7.75 10.74 16.60
N LEU A 51 6.52 11.22 16.36
CA LEU A 51 5.66 10.74 15.27
C LEU A 51 6.33 10.94 13.90
N SER A 52 6.96 12.10 13.70
CA SER A 52 7.68 12.41 12.46
C SER A 52 8.91 11.53 12.26
N GLU A 53 9.65 11.25 13.32
CA GLU A 53 10.80 10.33 13.29
C GLU A 53 10.38 8.90 12.95
N VAL A 54 9.27 8.40 13.54
CA VAL A 54 8.70 7.08 13.17
C VAL A 54 8.29 7.06 11.69
N SER A 55 7.60 8.09 11.23
CA SER A 55 7.16 8.18 9.84
C SER A 55 8.34 8.19 8.87
N GLN A 56 9.39 8.94 9.21
CA GLN A 56 10.62 9.00 8.43
C GLN A 56 11.37 7.66 8.44
N PHE A 57 11.44 6.96 9.57
CA PHE A 57 12.01 5.61 9.66
C PHE A 57 11.33 4.64 8.69
N PHE A 58 10.00 4.56 8.71
CA PHE A 58 9.27 3.68 7.78
C PHE A 58 9.44 4.10 6.33
N LYS A 59 9.45 5.41 6.05
CA LYS A 59 9.68 5.92 4.70
C LYS A 59 11.05 5.53 4.14
N ASP A 60 12.09 5.59 4.97
CA ASP A 60 13.46 5.21 4.58
C ASP A 60 13.59 3.69 4.43
N LEU A 61 12.97 2.92 5.33
CA LEU A 61 12.89 1.46 5.24
C LEU A 61 12.22 1.00 3.94
N CYS A 62 11.23 1.76 3.48
CA CYS A 62 10.43 1.47 2.28
C CYS A 62 10.98 2.16 1.03
N ALA A 63 12.21 2.67 1.05
CA ALA A 63 12.86 3.22 -0.13
C ALA A 63 13.20 2.13 -1.16
N SER A 64 13.05 2.43 -2.45
CA SER A 64 13.31 1.48 -3.55
C SER A 64 14.76 1.00 -3.62
N THR A 65 15.67 1.74 -2.99
CA THR A 65 17.09 1.44 -2.91
C THR A 65 17.53 1.65 -1.48
N LEU A 66 18.11 0.61 -0.87
CA LEU A 66 18.60 0.66 0.50
C LEU A 66 20.12 0.67 0.50
N ARG A 67 20.71 1.65 1.18
CA ARG A 67 22.16 1.73 1.38
C ARG A 67 22.51 1.17 2.76
N LYS A 68 23.56 0.35 2.82
CA LYS A 68 23.96 -0.33 4.06
C LYS A 68 24.31 0.65 5.18
N ASP A 69 24.93 1.78 4.87
CA ASP A 69 25.28 2.83 5.83
C ASP A 69 24.05 3.49 6.44
N GLU A 70 22.98 3.68 5.66
CA GLU A 70 21.70 4.20 6.16
C GLU A 70 20.99 3.18 7.04
N LEU A 71 20.96 1.91 6.63
CA LEU A 71 20.34 0.85 7.42
C LEU A 71 21.01 0.69 8.80
N VAL A 72 22.34 0.78 8.88
CA VAL A 72 23.06 0.74 10.17
C VAL A 72 22.66 1.93 11.06
N LYS A 73 22.52 3.13 10.49
CA LYS A 73 22.04 4.30 11.26
C LYS A 73 20.60 4.11 11.71
N MET A 74 19.74 3.55 10.86
CA MET A 74 18.35 3.28 11.20
C MET A 74 18.23 2.27 12.34
N ASP A 75 19.01 1.19 12.31
CA ASP A 75 19.08 0.15 13.36
C ASP A 75 19.49 0.74 14.72
N GLN A 76 20.42 1.70 14.72
CA GLN A 76 20.84 2.41 15.94
C GLN A 76 19.81 3.45 16.42
N ASN A 77 19.08 4.07 15.49
CA ASN A 77 18.14 5.16 15.82
C ASN A 77 16.77 4.64 16.27
N ILE A 78 16.28 3.51 15.74
CA ILE A 78 14.92 3.04 16.02
C ILE A 78 14.63 2.82 17.51
N PRO A 79 15.53 2.28 18.37
CA PRO A 79 15.26 2.17 19.80
C PRO A 79 15.10 3.56 20.44
N VAL A 80 15.89 4.55 20.01
CA VAL A 80 15.80 5.93 20.51
C VAL A 80 14.46 6.57 20.11
N ILE A 81 14.02 6.33 18.87
CA ILE A 81 12.73 6.82 18.36
C ILE A 81 11.58 6.23 19.18
N LEU A 82 11.60 4.91 19.44
CA LEU A 82 10.60 4.25 20.28
C LEU A 82 10.59 4.79 21.71
N CYS A 83 11.75 4.95 22.34
CA CYS A 83 11.83 5.54 23.68
C CYS A 83 11.27 6.97 23.74
N LYS A 84 11.48 7.79 22.71
CA LYS A 84 10.86 9.12 22.63
C LYS A 84 9.34 9.02 22.50
N LEU A 85 8.83 8.03 21.76
CA LEU A 85 7.40 7.78 21.63
C LEU A 85 6.79 7.34 22.98
N GLU A 86 7.47 6.46 23.70
CA GLU A 86 7.07 5.94 25.03
C GLU A 86 6.99 7.03 26.10
N GLN A 87 7.79 8.09 25.99
CA GLN A 87 7.72 9.24 26.88
C GLN A 87 6.46 10.08 26.68
N VAL A 88 5.82 9.98 25.51
CA VAL A 88 4.68 10.81 25.11
C VAL A 88 3.35 10.07 25.24
N PHE A 89 3.31 8.81 24.83
CA PHE A 89 2.10 8.01 24.80
C PHE A 89 1.97 7.12 26.05
N PRO A 90 0.73 6.84 26.51
CA PRO A 90 0.53 5.99 27.68
C PRO A 90 1.02 4.55 27.43
N PRO A 91 1.43 3.80 28.47
CA PRO A 91 1.91 2.42 28.31
C PRO A 91 0.93 1.48 27.57
N GLY A 92 -0.38 1.73 27.68
CA GLY A 92 -1.40 0.95 26.96
C GLY A 92 -1.41 1.15 25.44
N PHE A 93 -0.63 2.10 24.91
CA PHE A 93 -0.37 2.26 23.48
C PHE A 93 0.70 1.29 22.97
N PHE A 94 1.59 0.81 23.84
CA PHE A 94 2.71 -0.03 23.45
C PHE A 94 2.41 -1.49 23.78
N ASP A 95 2.14 -2.26 22.75
CA ASP A 95 2.17 -3.71 22.80
C ASP A 95 3.45 -4.25 22.11
N SER A 96 3.50 -5.56 21.87
CA SER A 96 4.67 -6.18 21.25
C SER A 96 4.89 -5.72 19.79
N MET A 97 3.86 -5.21 19.12
CA MET A 97 3.89 -4.85 17.71
C MET A 97 4.70 -3.59 17.45
N GLU A 98 4.64 -2.57 18.31
CA GLU A 98 5.43 -1.34 18.16
C GLU A 98 6.93 -1.66 18.22
N HIS A 99 7.31 -2.63 19.06
CA HIS A 99 8.67 -3.06 19.28
C HIS A 99 9.26 -3.89 18.13
N VAL A 100 8.43 -4.50 17.28
CA VAL A 100 8.90 -5.24 16.09
C VAL A 100 9.73 -4.33 15.17
N SER A 101 9.46 -3.02 15.18
CA SER A 101 10.17 -2.05 14.36
C SER A 101 11.68 -2.05 14.59
N VAL A 102 12.15 -2.43 15.79
CA VAL A 102 13.58 -2.53 16.12
C VAL A 102 14.31 -3.55 15.25
N HIS A 103 13.62 -4.61 14.82
CA HIS A 103 14.23 -5.67 14.01
C HIS A 103 14.22 -5.39 12.51
N LEU A 104 13.40 -4.44 12.05
CA LEU A 104 13.15 -4.23 10.62
C LEU A 104 14.39 -3.73 9.86
N ALA A 105 15.21 -2.88 10.48
CA ALA A 105 16.42 -2.37 9.84
C ALA A 105 17.43 -3.51 9.59
N TYR A 106 17.68 -4.33 10.62
CA TYR A 106 18.51 -5.54 10.49
C TYR A 106 17.94 -6.53 9.47
N GLU A 107 16.62 -6.76 9.50
CA GLU A 107 15.97 -7.65 8.52
C GLU A 107 16.14 -7.14 7.08
N ALA A 108 16.06 -5.83 6.86
CA ALA A 108 16.32 -5.21 5.57
C ALA A 108 17.78 -5.31 5.12
N MET A 109 18.74 -5.33 6.06
CA MET A 109 20.15 -5.59 5.74
C MET A 109 20.37 -7.02 5.23
N LEU A 110 19.63 -7.99 5.76
CA LEU A 110 19.74 -9.39 5.37
C LEU A 110 18.93 -9.73 4.10
N GLY A 111 17.68 -9.28 4.07
CA GLY A 111 16.70 -9.65 3.04
C GLY A 111 16.56 -8.65 1.89
N GLY A 112 17.25 -7.51 1.96
CA GLY A 112 17.15 -6.45 0.96
C GLY A 112 15.83 -5.66 1.04
N PRO A 113 15.47 -4.93 -0.05
CA PRO A 113 14.33 -4.02 -0.09
C PRO A 113 13.02 -4.68 0.34
N VAL A 114 12.29 -4.02 1.24
CA VAL A 114 11.13 -4.62 1.91
C VAL A 114 9.91 -4.76 0.99
N GLN A 115 9.84 -3.98 -0.09
CA GLN A 115 8.69 -3.96 -1.02
C GLN A 115 8.43 -5.33 -1.67
N TYR A 116 9.48 -6.13 -1.89
CA TYR A 116 9.37 -7.47 -2.48
C TYR A 116 8.98 -8.55 -1.46
N ARG A 117 9.08 -8.24 -0.17
CA ARG A 117 8.88 -9.18 0.94
C ARG A 117 7.56 -8.94 1.68
N TRP A 118 6.87 -7.86 1.37
CA TRP A 118 5.53 -7.60 1.88
C TRP A 118 4.50 -8.58 1.35
N MET A 119 3.45 -8.81 2.14
CA MET A 119 2.30 -9.60 1.73
C MET A 119 1.44 -8.89 0.68
N TYR A 120 1.47 -7.56 0.63
CA TYR A 120 0.58 -6.77 -0.21
C TYR A 120 0.64 -7.08 -1.72
N PRO A 121 1.81 -7.21 -2.37
CA PRO A 121 1.87 -7.59 -3.78
C PRO A 121 1.19 -8.95 -4.05
N PHE A 122 1.36 -9.91 -3.13
CA PHE A 122 0.71 -11.21 -3.21
C PHE A 122 -0.80 -11.11 -3.00
N GLU A 123 -1.26 -10.36 -1.99
CA GLU A 123 -2.68 -10.11 -1.73
C GLU A 123 -3.38 -9.46 -2.93
N ARG A 124 -2.72 -8.46 -3.55
CA ARG A 124 -3.23 -7.77 -4.73
C ARG A 124 -3.35 -8.72 -5.92
N LEU A 125 -2.31 -9.51 -6.17
CA LEU A 125 -2.30 -10.51 -7.24
C LEU A 125 -3.41 -11.56 -7.04
N MET A 126 -3.53 -12.09 -5.83
CA MET A 126 -4.63 -13.02 -5.48
C MET A 126 -6.00 -12.37 -5.67
N GLY A 127 -6.14 -11.09 -5.32
CA GLY A 127 -7.36 -10.32 -5.55
C GLY A 127 -7.70 -10.14 -7.03
N GLU A 128 -6.71 -10.05 -7.92
CA GLU A 128 -6.93 -10.10 -9.38
C GLU A 128 -7.43 -11.48 -9.82
N TYR A 129 -6.73 -12.55 -9.44
CA TYR A 129 -7.14 -13.91 -9.79
C TYR A 129 -8.53 -14.26 -9.29
N LYS A 130 -8.89 -13.84 -8.07
CA LYS A 130 -10.23 -14.05 -7.54
C LYS A 130 -11.32 -13.40 -8.41
N ARG A 131 -11.04 -12.24 -9.02
CA ARG A 131 -11.98 -11.55 -9.92
C ARG A 131 -12.10 -12.19 -11.30
N THR A 132 -11.12 -13.00 -11.73
CA THR A 132 -11.16 -13.69 -13.02
C THR A 132 -11.89 -15.04 -12.98
N VAL A 133 -12.24 -15.53 -11.79
CA VAL A 133 -13.00 -16.77 -11.61
C VAL A 133 -14.46 -16.59 -12.03
N LYS A 134 -14.79 -17.07 -13.23
CA LYS A 134 -16.16 -17.13 -13.76
C LYS A 134 -16.85 -18.46 -13.44
N ASN A 135 -16.09 -19.53 -13.28
CA ASN A 135 -16.61 -20.86 -12.91
C ASN A 135 -15.99 -21.33 -11.59
N LYS A 136 -16.79 -21.28 -10.50
CA LYS A 136 -16.36 -21.70 -9.16
C LYS A 136 -16.15 -23.22 -9.04
N ALA A 137 -16.72 -24.04 -9.92
CA ALA A 137 -16.48 -25.49 -9.94
C ALA A 137 -15.12 -25.86 -10.56
N ARG A 138 -14.48 -24.93 -11.29
CA ARG A 138 -13.17 -25.10 -11.92
C ARG A 138 -12.35 -23.81 -11.80
N VAL A 139 -11.99 -23.46 -10.57
CA VAL A 139 -11.30 -22.21 -10.22
C VAL A 139 -10.00 -22.03 -11.00
N GLU A 140 -9.12 -23.04 -10.96
CA GLU A 140 -7.81 -23.01 -11.62
C GLU A 140 -7.95 -22.85 -13.15
N GLY A 141 -8.87 -23.61 -13.76
CA GLY A 141 -9.16 -23.52 -15.19
C GLY A 141 -9.68 -22.14 -15.60
N SER A 142 -10.51 -21.51 -14.76
CA SER A 142 -11.01 -20.15 -15.01
C SER A 142 -9.92 -19.10 -14.91
N ILE A 143 -9.01 -19.22 -13.94
CA ILE A 143 -7.86 -18.32 -13.78
C ILE A 143 -6.92 -18.47 -14.97
N CYS A 144 -6.56 -19.71 -15.33
CA CYS A 144 -5.67 -20.01 -16.45
C CYS A 144 -6.23 -19.47 -17.78
N ALA A 145 -7.51 -19.71 -18.07
CA ALA A 145 -8.15 -19.21 -19.29
C ALA A 145 -8.16 -17.68 -19.35
N SER A 146 -8.45 -17.00 -18.23
CA SER A 146 -8.42 -15.54 -18.18
C SER A 146 -7.01 -14.97 -18.31
N TYR A 147 -6.01 -15.62 -17.71
CA TYR A 147 -4.62 -15.22 -17.82
C TYR A 147 -4.13 -15.34 -19.26
N LEU A 148 -4.38 -16.49 -19.91
CA LEU A 148 -4.03 -16.72 -21.31
C LEU A 148 -4.66 -15.66 -22.22
N HIS A 149 -5.96 -15.39 -22.05
CA HIS A 149 -6.65 -14.36 -22.82
C HIS A 149 -6.03 -12.95 -22.64
N ARG A 150 -5.67 -12.59 -21.40
CA ARG A 150 -5.03 -11.31 -21.08
C ARG A 150 -3.65 -11.20 -21.75
N GLU A 151 -2.81 -12.22 -21.59
CA GLU A 151 -1.47 -12.25 -22.19
C GLU A 151 -1.55 -12.19 -23.71
N THR A 152 -2.37 -13.04 -24.35
CA THR A 152 -2.54 -13.00 -25.81
C THR A 152 -2.98 -11.62 -26.30
N SER A 153 -3.94 -10.98 -25.61
CA SER A 153 -4.40 -9.63 -25.97
C SER A 153 -3.29 -8.59 -25.82
N HIS A 154 -2.49 -8.68 -24.75
CA HIS A 154 -1.36 -7.78 -24.49
C HIS A 154 -0.26 -7.95 -25.56
N PHE A 155 0.14 -9.19 -25.86
CA PHE A 155 1.07 -9.50 -26.95
C PHE A 155 0.56 -8.99 -28.29
N CYS A 156 -0.70 -9.27 -28.64
CA CYS A 156 -1.28 -8.79 -29.89
C CYS A 156 -1.29 -7.26 -29.97
N SER A 157 -1.61 -6.57 -28.86
CA SER A 157 -1.59 -5.10 -28.82
C SER A 157 -0.17 -4.51 -28.95
N HIS A 158 0.85 -5.20 -28.44
CA HIS A 158 2.23 -4.71 -28.49
C HIS A 158 2.87 -4.88 -29.87
N TYR A 159 2.59 -6.02 -30.53
CA TYR A 159 3.20 -6.36 -31.82
C TYR A 159 2.37 -5.92 -33.04
N PHE A 160 1.04 -5.86 -32.93
CA PHE A 160 0.13 -5.51 -34.04
C PHE A 160 -0.50 -4.13 -33.91
N THR A 161 0.16 -3.20 -33.20
CA THR A 161 -0.30 -1.81 -32.96
C THR A 161 -0.70 -1.07 -34.24
N HIS A 162 -0.07 -1.41 -35.37
CA HIS A 162 -0.34 -0.83 -36.69
C HIS A 162 -1.26 -1.66 -37.61
N LEU A 163 -1.49 -2.94 -37.30
CA LEU A 163 -2.33 -3.84 -38.10
C LEU A 163 -3.79 -3.89 -37.62
N MET A 164 -4.08 -3.35 -36.43
CA MET A 164 -5.45 -3.09 -35.97
C MET A 164 -6.04 -1.90 -36.74
N LEU A 165 -6.37 -2.12 -38.02
CA LEU A 165 -7.19 -1.22 -38.84
C LEU A 165 -8.61 -1.17 -38.28
N THR A 166 -8.82 -0.39 -37.21
CA THR A 166 -10.13 0.18 -36.92
C THR A 166 -9.98 1.66 -36.55
N PRO A 167 -10.92 2.53 -36.96
CA PRO A 167 -10.85 3.95 -36.65
C PRO A 167 -10.85 4.14 -35.13
N LYS A 168 -10.05 5.08 -34.63
CA LYS A 168 -10.09 5.55 -33.24
C LYS A 168 -11.53 5.92 -32.85
N LYS A 169 -12.32 4.99 -32.35
CA LYS A 169 -13.40 5.28 -31.41
C LYS A 169 -12.80 5.11 -30.03
N LYS A 170 -12.68 6.23 -29.32
CA LYS A 170 -12.50 6.30 -27.88
C LYS A 170 -13.54 5.38 -27.21
N ILE A 171 -13.23 4.10 -26.98
CA ILE A 171 -14.10 3.17 -26.24
C ILE A 171 -13.32 2.39 -25.17
N LEU A 172 -11.99 2.51 -25.13
CA LEU A 172 -11.17 1.87 -24.08
C LEU A 172 -10.86 2.78 -22.88
N ASP A 173 -11.19 4.07 -22.96
CA ASP A 173 -10.96 5.02 -21.86
C ASP A 173 -12.23 5.31 -21.02
N GLU A 174 -13.39 4.86 -21.49
CA GLU A 174 -14.67 4.98 -20.76
C GLU A 174 -15.00 3.74 -19.95
N ARG A 175 -14.56 2.53 -20.31
CA ARG A 175 -14.82 1.35 -19.46
C ARG A 175 -13.99 1.33 -18.16
N CYS A 176 -12.91 2.12 -18.10
CA CYS A 176 -12.20 2.43 -16.85
C CYS A 176 -12.79 3.63 -16.09
N ARG A 177 -13.68 4.43 -16.71
CA ARG A 177 -14.37 5.58 -16.07
C ARG A 177 -15.81 5.26 -15.65
N ASP A 178 -16.52 4.37 -16.32
CA ASP A 178 -17.89 3.98 -15.96
C ASP A 178 -17.93 2.95 -14.81
N ALA A 179 -16.78 2.44 -14.36
CA ALA A 179 -16.65 1.84 -13.04
C ALA A 179 -16.55 2.89 -11.90
N VAL A 180 -16.52 4.20 -12.25
CA VAL A 180 -16.32 5.33 -11.34
C VAL A 180 -17.56 6.25 -11.26
N SER A 181 -18.63 5.99 -12.03
CA SER A 181 -19.90 6.72 -11.86
C SER A 181 -21.13 5.82 -12.07
N GLY A 182 -21.66 5.22 -11.00
CA GLY A 182 -23.01 4.65 -10.98
C GLY A 182 -23.17 3.27 -10.31
N SER A 183 -23.40 3.28 -8.99
CA SER A 183 -24.37 2.41 -8.28
C SER A 183 -24.26 2.74 -6.78
N SER A 184 -25.00 3.74 -6.29
CA SER A 184 -26.33 3.53 -5.72
C SER A 184 -27.18 2.49 -6.46
N CYS A 185 -27.37 1.33 -5.83
CA CYS A 185 -28.61 0.57 -5.73
C CYS A 185 -28.37 -0.55 -4.69
N ASP A 186 -28.91 -0.32 -3.49
CA ASP A 186 -29.66 -1.23 -2.61
C ASP A 186 -29.42 -2.74 -2.76
N ASP A 187 -28.72 -3.34 -1.79
CA ASP A 187 -29.26 -4.17 -0.70
C ASP A 187 -28.11 -4.68 0.21
#